data_AF-A0A942DMD7-F1
#
_entry.id   AF-A0A942DMD7-F1
#
_cell.length_a   1.000
_cell.length_b   1.000
_cell.length_c   1.000
_cell.angle_alpha   90.00
_cell.angle_beta   90.00
_cell.angle_gamma   90.00
#
_symmetry.space_group_name_H-M   'P 1'
#
loop_
_entity.id
_entity.type
_entity.pdbx_description
1 polymer ?
#
loop_
_entity_poly.entity_id
_entity_poly.type
_entity_poly.pdbx_seq_one_letter_code
_entity_poly.pdbx_strand_id
1 'polypeptide(L)'
;MKRSTWSVSGLVIIFTSLGLIYNACSTKNFEITDAQTSLDLGSQSGSDPTITRYMITNGIIKLTPAGVAAAIPFTGRIMMVRDTLKGVTDVYVHAAGLSASSAYPVHVHDQACAVGGGGHYLINKEQTATSEMNEVWPALQTGVDGSGSGFKSVNHVVRPEGQSIVIHDPTTPATRIACGSFVPQLSTSSKSGRFALLSAGVTANSTINGNAVIIRNPTSNQTVVKVKVAGLAANTNYPAHVHGQSCANMDGGAHYKMNPAVTEVTPSVANELWVPLAANATGFAESRIEVDHVAGAEALSIVIHDPVTPANRLACVDLITDGGFVSTDVGLQRGRNVLGSGKLERKANGTTVASVALSGLLPNTAYTGHVHDRPCHISGGGGHYKLDYSNALAVESNEIWIRVITDASGSGSGSTMSQAIARPEAQSIVIHDPTDGGRIACMDLY
;
A
#
# COMPACT_ATOMS: atom_id res chain seq x y z
N MET A 1 -15.73 83.89 -11.45
CA MET A 1 -14.66 83.60 -12.43
C MET A 1 -14.91 82.17 -12.92
N LYS A 2 -15.60 81.92 -14.06
CA LYS A 2 -15.04 81.64 -15.42
C LYS A 2 -13.77 80.78 -15.34
N ARG A 3 -13.58 79.62 -15.96
CA ARG A 3 -14.14 78.97 -17.17
C ARG A 3 -13.69 77.49 -17.20
N SER A 4 -14.44 76.66 -17.91
CA SER A 4 -14.02 75.38 -18.50
C SER A 4 -12.98 75.59 -19.62
N THR A 5 -12.13 74.57 -19.94
CA THR A 5 -11.98 73.93 -21.28
C THR A 5 -10.70 73.08 -21.51
N TRP A 6 -10.91 71.83 -22.00
CA TRP A 6 -10.23 71.11 -23.12
C TRP A 6 -8.91 70.30 -22.94
N SER A 7 -8.89 69.17 -23.68
CA SER A 7 -7.88 68.10 -23.84
C SER A 7 -6.70 68.47 -24.75
N VAL A 8 -5.56 67.77 -24.63
CA VAL A 8 -4.81 67.15 -25.76
C VAL A 8 -3.91 66.01 -25.27
N SER A 9 -3.84 64.96 -26.07
CA SER A 9 -2.94 63.80 -26.10
C SER A 9 -1.43 64.12 -25.97
N GLY A 10 -0.66 63.15 -25.47
CA GLY A 10 0.80 63.18 -25.55
C GLY A 10 1.45 61.91 -25.00
N LEU A 11 1.51 60.87 -25.83
CA LEU A 11 2.40 59.73 -25.66
C LEU A 11 3.84 60.24 -25.78
N VAL A 12 4.62 60.18 -24.71
CA VAL A 12 6.09 60.27 -24.77
C VAL A 12 6.66 59.15 -23.92
N ILE A 13 7.31 58.20 -24.60
CA ILE A 13 8.16 57.17 -24.02
C ILE A 13 9.50 57.84 -23.68
N ILE A 14 9.87 57.84 -22.40
CA ILE A 14 11.27 58.03 -21.98
C ILE A 14 11.60 56.96 -20.93
N PHE A 15 12.54 56.09 -21.30
CA PHE A 15 13.24 55.20 -20.38
C PHE A 15 14.19 56.01 -19.50
N THR A 16 14.07 55.88 -18.18
CA THR A 16 15.21 56.06 -17.26
C THR A 16 15.14 55.05 -16.13
N SER A 17 16.17 54.22 -16.08
CA SER A 17 16.52 53.27 -15.02
C SER A 17 17.02 53.98 -13.75
N LEU A 18 16.62 53.47 -12.57
CA LEU A 18 17.48 53.05 -11.44
C LEU A 18 16.76 53.20 -10.09
N GLY A 19 16.85 52.14 -9.28
CA GLY A 19 17.07 52.30 -7.83
C GLY A 19 15.90 52.07 -6.89
N LEU A 20 15.74 50.80 -6.48
CA LEU A 20 15.61 50.32 -5.09
C LEU A 20 15.07 51.30 -4.02
N ILE A 21 13.91 50.97 -3.42
CA ILE A 21 13.74 50.80 -1.96
C ILE A 21 12.69 49.69 -1.72
N TYR A 22 13.14 48.49 -1.38
CA TYR A 22 12.37 47.49 -0.62
C TYR A 22 13.02 47.43 0.76
N ASN A 23 12.30 47.82 1.81
CA ASN A 23 12.62 47.50 3.20
C ASN A 23 11.45 46.63 3.68
N ALA A 24 11.60 45.39 4.13
CA ALA A 24 12.53 44.78 5.10
C ALA A 24 11.62 44.18 6.18
N CYS A 25 11.30 42.90 6.06
CA CYS A 25 10.90 42.09 7.20
C CYS A 25 11.81 40.86 7.25
N SER A 26 12.73 40.95 8.21
CA SER A 26 13.76 40.02 8.66
C SER A 26 13.49 38.52 8.40
N THR A 27 14.28 37.93 7.51
CA THR A 27 14.62 36.50 7.58
C THR A 27 15.70 36.32 8.64
N LYS A 28 15.32 35.90 9.85
CA LYS A 28 16.27 35.27 10.75
C LYS A 28 16.53 33.86 10.23
N ASN A 29 17.74 33.67 9.70
CA ASN A 29 18.33 32.37 9.47
C ASN A 29 18.25 31.57 10.77
N PHE A 30 17.59 30.42 10.72
CA PHE A 30 17.77 29.39 11.74
C PHE A 30 19.01 28.60 11.32
N GLU A 31 20.17 29.00 11.86
CA GLU A 31 21.36 28.16 11.86
C GLU A 31 21.03 26.90 12.67
N ILE A 32 20.83 25.77 11.99
CA ILE A 32 20.96 24.46 12.63
C ILE A 32 22.47 24.24 12.73
N THR A 33 23.00 24.50 13.92
CA THR A 33 24.36 24.13 14.27
C THR A 33 24.49 22.61 14.18
N ASP A 34 25.50 22.24 13.41
CA ASP A 34 25.99 20.90 13.17
C ASP A 34 26.32 20.22 14.52
N ALA A 35 25.48 19.27 14.92
CA ALA A 35 25.84 18.26 15.91
C ALA A 35 25.82 16.92 15.19
N GLN A 36 26.99 16.54 14.70
CA GLN A 36 27.30 15.21 14.20
C GLN A 36 26.73 14.13 15.13
N THR A 37 25.71 13.42 14.66
CA THR A 37 25.63 11.99 14.85
C THR A 37 25.55 11.37 13.47
N SER A 38 26.71 10.95 12.99
CA SER A 38 26.83 10.09 11.82
C SER A 38 25.99 8.84 12.07
N LEU A 39 24.84 8.73 11.40
CA LEU A 39 24.18 7.45 11.17
C LEU A 39 25.04 6.70 10.15
N ASP A 40 26.03 6.00 10.69
CA ASP A 40 26.83 5.02 9.99
C ASP A 40 25.89 3.91 9.51
N LEU A 41 25.36 4.05 8.29
CA LEU A 41 24.72 2.95 7.57
C LEU A 41 25.82 2.03 7.08
N GLY A 42 26.43 1.30 8.02
CA GLY A 42 27.28 0.17 7.73
C GLY A 42 26.52 -0.79 6.83
N SER A 43 27.06 -1.00 5.63
CA SER A 43 26.69 -2.11 4.76
C SER A 43 26.98 -3.41 5.51
N GLN A 44 25.96 -3.98 6.16
CA GLN A 44 26.00 -5.39 6.55
C GLN A 44 25.02 -6.16 5.71
N SER A 45 25.58 -6.81 4.69
CA SER A 45 25.08 -8.04 4.12
C SER A 45 24.98 -9.09 5.25
N GLY A 46 23.78 -9.36 5.75
CA GLY A 46 23.57 -10.46 6.70
C GLY A 46 22.27 -10.39 7.49
N SER A 47 21.48 -11.45 7.34
CA SER A 47 20.40 -11.97 8.22
C SER A 47 19.04 -11.25 8.33
N ASP A 48 18.03 -11.99 7.86
CA ASP A 48 16.59 -12.05 8.22
C ASP A 48 15.58 -11.19 7.42
N PRO A 49 14.78 -11.79 6.51
CA PRO A 49 13.77 -11.08 5.71
C PRO A 49 12.33 -11.13 6.27
N THR A 50 12.09 -11.48 7.55
CA THR A 50 10.73 -11.86 8.01
C THR A 50 9.89 -10.81 8.78
N ILE A 51 10.27 -9.54 8.83
CA ILE A 51 9.41 -8.49 9.45
C ILE A 51 8.74 -7.65 8.35
N THR A 52 7.40 -7.71 8.26
CA THR A 52 6.60 -6.75 7.48
C THR A 52 6.86 -5.35 8.01
N ARG A 53 7.82 -4.67 7.40
CA ARG A 53 8.40 -3.42 7.89
C ARG A 53 7.38 -2.29 7.99
N TYR A 54 6.38 -2.27 7.10
CA TYR A 54 5.36 -1.23 7.03
C TYR A 54 3.96 -1.84 6.92
N MET A 55 3.02 -1.38 7.75
CA MET A 55 1.58 -1.59 7.53
C MET A 55 0.92 -0.26 7.21
N ILE A 56 0.37 -0.13 6.00
CA ILE A 56 -0.28 1.09 5.52
C ILE A 56 -1.80 0.88 5.52
N THR A 57 -2.52 1.75 6.21
CA THR A 57 -3.99 1.79 6.24
C THR A 57 -4.43 3.19 5.87
N ASN A 58 -5.45 3.36 5.04
CA ASN A 58 -5.88 4.69 4.60
C ASN A 58 -7.41 4.71 4.43
N GLY A 59 -8.03 5.88 4.32
CA GLY A 59 -9.48 5.96 4.25
C GLY A 59 -9.98 7.24 3.63
N ILE A 60 -11.22 7.19 3.13
CA ILE A 60 -12.00 8.39 2.80
C ILE A 60 -12.74 8.81 4.07
N ILE A 61 -12.65 10.09 4.40
CA ILE A 61 -13.43 10.67 5.49
C ILE A 61 -14.81 11.02 4.95
N LYS A 62 -15.85 10.58 5.66
CA LYS A 62 -17.24 10.91 5.35
C LYS A 62 -17.81 11.78 6.47
N LEU A 63 -18.80 12.61 6.12
CA LEU A 63 -19.56 13.32 7.13
C LEU A 63 -20.34 12.35 8.01
N THR A 64 -20.38 12.66 9.31
CA THR A 64 -21.32 12.05 10.25
C THR A 64 -22.70 12.69 10.07
N PRO A 65 -23.76 12.19 10.73
CA PRO A 65 -25.06 12.87 10.73
C PRO A 65 -25.00 14.34 11.17
N ALA A 66 -24.13 14.68 12.12
CA ALA A 66 -23.94 16.06 12.57
C ALA A 66 -23.31 16.94 11.48
N GLY A 67 -22.28 16.42 10.79
CA GLY A 67 -21.66 17.14 9.67
C GLY A 67 -22.60 17.31 8.46
N VAL A 68 -23.45 16.31 8.19
CA VAL A 68 -24.50 16.40 7.17
C VAL A 68 -25.53 17.47 7.54
N ALA A 69 -25.98 17.50 8.80
CA ALA A 69 -26.93 18.51 9.28
C ALA A 69 -26.38 19.95 9.18
N ALA A 70 -25.06 20.10 9.31
CA ALA A 70 -24.36 21.37 9.12
C ALA A 70 -24.11 21.74 7.64
N ALA A 71 -24.56 20.92 6.68
CA ALA A 71 -24.45 21.14 5.23
C ALA A 71 -23.01 21.44 4.75
N ILE A 72 -22.01 20.80 5.36
CA ILE A 72 -20.59 21.01 5.03
C ILE A 72 -20.29 20.41 3.65
N PRO A 73 -19.72 21.16 2.68
CA PRO A 73 -19.34 20.63 1.36
C PRO A 73 -18.01 19.85 1.44
N PHE A 74 -18.03 18.75 2.20
CA PHE A 74 -16.82 18.12 2.71
C PHE A 74 -16.20 17.08 1.79
N THR A 75 -14.86 17.09 1.71
CA THR A 75 -14.06 15.95 1.24
C THR A 75 -12.90 15.72 2.18
N GLY A 76 -12.45 14.47 2.34
CA GLY A 76 -11.28 14.21 3.18
C GLY A 76 -10.68 12.83 3.00
N ARG A 77 -9.42 12.69 3.36
CA ARG A 77 -8.63 11.46 3.28
C ARG A 77 -7.72 11.31 4.49
N ILE A 78 -7.45 10.07 4.87
CA ILE A 78 -6.52 9.73 5.95
C ILE A 78 -5.56 8.64 5.53
N MET A 79 -4.40 8.58 6.16
CA MET A 79 -3.42 7.49 6.03
C MET A 79 -2.75 7.26 7.37
N MET A 80 -2.42 6.03 7.67
CA MET A 80 -1.62 5.61 8.81
C MET A 80 -0.60 4.58 8.34
N VAL A 81 0.66 4.82 8.66
CA VAL A 81 1.80 3.94 8.34
C VAL A 81 2.38 3.48 9.66
N ARG A 82 2.36 2.19 9.92
CA ARG A 82 2.98 1.57 11.11
C ARG A 82 4.30 0.96 10.69
N ASP A 83 5.42 1.53 11.15
CA ASP A 83 6.77 0.98 11.00
C ASP A 83 7.09 0.11 12.22
N THR A 84 6.88 -1.19 12.08
CA THR A 84 7.05 -2.16 13.19
C THR A 84 8.52 -2.36 13.55
N LEU A 85 9.44 -2.09 12.63
CA LEU A 85 10.88 -2.19 12.85
C LEU A 85 11.39 -1.02 13.70
N LYS A 86 10.89 0.20 13.42
CA LYS A 86 11.25 1.40 14.19
C LYS A 86 10.40 1.61 15.44
N GLY A 87 9.30 0.88 15.57
CA GLY A 87 8.34 1.12 16.64
C GLY A 87 7.58 2.44 16.49
N VAL A 88 7.39 2.93 15.25
CA VAL A 88 6.83 4.25 14.95
C VAL A 88 5.53 4.12 14.17
N THR A 89 4.58 5.04 14.41
CA THR A 89 3.42 5.23 13.53
C THR A 89 3.34 6.66 13.05
N ASP A 90 3.19 6.82 11.75
CA ASP A 90 2.89 8.08 11.10
C ASP A 90 1.41 8.13 10.72
N VAL A 91 0.73 9.21 11.07
CA VAL A 91 -0.69 9.43 10.78
C VAL A 91 -0.86 10.75 10.03
N TYR A 92 -1.58 10.69 8.93
CA TYR A 92 -1.88 11.81 8.05
C TYR A 92 -3.39 11.97 7.88
N VAL A 93 -3.83 13.24 7.82
CA VAL A 93 -5.19 13.64 7.50
C VAL A 93 -5.16 14.81 6.51
N HIS A 94 -6.10 14.81 5.57
CA HIS A 94 -6.43 15.96 4.74
C HIS A 94 -7.93 16.12 4.69
N ALA A 95 -8.40 17.36 4.76
CA ALA A 95 -9.82 17.70 4.66
C ALA A 95 -10.01 19.04 3.95
N ALA A 96 -11.10 19.15 3.20
CA ALA A 96 -11.52 20.36 2.51
C ALA A 96 -13.03 20.60 2.66
N GLY A 97 -13.44 21.86 2.48
CA GLY A 97 -14.82 22.30 2.68
C GLY A 97 -15.16 22.65 4.14
N LEU A 98 -14.15 22.76 5.00
CA LEU A 98 -14.26 23.19 6.39
C LEU A 98 -14.24 24.72 6.50
N SER A 99 -14.50 25.27 7.69
CA SER A 99 -14.38 26.70 7.95
C SER A 99 -12.94 27.17 7.68
N ALA A 100 -12.80 28.33 7.05
CA ALA A 100 -11.51 28.93 6.75
C ALA A 100 -10.72 29.28 8.02
N SER A 101 -9.39 29.19 7.94
CA SER A 101 -8.46 29.63 8.99
C SER A 101 -8.78 29.09 10.40
N SER A 102 -9.28 27.87 10.48
CA SER A 102 -9.80 27.26 11.71
C SER A 102 -9.00 26.02 12.11
N ALA A 103 -8.73 25.88 13.40
CA ALA A 103 -8.10 24.70 13.99
C ALA A 103 -9.18 23.68 14.35
N TYR A 104 -9.06 22.45 13.83
CA TYR A 104 -9.99 21.36 14.10
C TYR A 104 -9.35 20.31 15.01
N PRO A 105 -10.04 19.85 16.07
CA PRO A 105 -9.59 18.70 16.84
C PRO A 105 -9.73 17.44 15.99
N VAL A 106 -8.62 16.76 15.77
CA VAL A 106 -8.54 15.53 14.96
C VAL A 106 -7.63 14.53 15.64
N HIS A 107 -8.15 13.33 15.87
CA HIS A 107 -7.39 12.27 16.55
C HIS A 107 -7.88 10.87 16.16
N VAL A 108 -7.04 9.89 16.50
CA VAL A 108 -7.31 8.47 16.27
C VAL A 108 -8.28 7.93 17.32
N HIS A 109 -9.17 7.07 16.86
CA HIS A 109 -10.29 6.51 17.58
C HIS A 109 -10.21 4.97 17.61
N ASP A 110 -10.76 4.35 18.65
CA ASP A 110 -10.55 2.93 18.96
C ASP A 110 -11.56 1.96 18.30
N GLN A 111 -12.50 2.49 17.53
CA GLN A 111 -13.46 1.72 16.75
C GLN A 111 -13.63 2.30 15.34
N ALA A 112 -14.23 1.52 14.45
CA ALA A 112 -14.55 1.96 13.09
C ALA A 112 -15.66 3.03 13.06
N CYS A 113 -15.72 3.81 11.99
CA CYS A 113 -16.77 4.83 11.80
C CYS A 113 -18.19 4.23 11.71
N ALA A 114 -18.33 2.95 11.35
CA ALA A 114 -19.64 2.28 11.29
C ALA A 114 -20.34 2.25 12.66
N VAL A 115 -19.58 2.29 13.75
CA VAL A 115 -20.08 2.41 15.13
C VAL A 115 -19.77 3.79 15.72
N GLY A 116 -19.58 4.80 14.87
CA GLY A 116 -19.33 6.17 15.26
C GLY A 116 -17.90 6.48 15.72
N GLY A 117 -16.96 5.54 15.59
CA GLY A 117 -15.57 5.72 16.00
C GLY A 117 -15.27 5.37 17.47
N GLY A 118 -16.27 4.99 18.28
CA GLY A 118 -16.01 4.55 19.66
C GLY A 118 -15.34 5.61 20.55
N GLY A 119 -14.46 5.17 21.45
CA GLY A 119 -13.65 6.02 22.32
C GLY A 119 -12.38 6.54 21.62
N HIS A 120 -11.57 7.28 22.37
CA HIS A 120 -10.27 7.75 21.88
C HIS A 120 -9.30 6.57 21.88
N TYR A 121 -8.42 6.50 20.88
CA TYR A 121 -7.32 5.56 20.91
C TYR A 121 -6.25 6.02 21.90
N LEU A 122 -5.98 5.21 22.93
CA LEU A 122 -4.96 5.49 23.93
C LEU A 122 -3.65 4.76 23.61
N ILE A 123 -2.52 5.47 23.58
CA ILE A 123 -1.18 4.89 23.39
C ILE A 123 -0.87 3.93 24.55
N ASN A 124 -1.06 4.36 25.78
CA ASN A 124 -1.06 3.54 26.99
C ASN A 124 -2.49 3.34 27.49
N LYS A 125 -2.99 2.10 27.43
CA LYS A 125 -4.35 1.75 27.87
C LYS A 125 -4.55 1.79 29.39
N GLU A 126 -3.47 1.64 30.15
CA GLU A 126 -3.52 1.64 31.62
C GLU A 126 -3.78 3.06 32.14
N GLN A 127 -3.39 4.07 31.38
CA GLN A 127 -3.74 5.45 31.64
C GLN A 127 -5.08 5.77 30.97
N THR A 128 -6.16 5.64 31.73
CA THR A 128 -7.53 5.84 31.24
C THR A 128 -7.91 7.32 31.04
N ALA A 129 -7.10 8.25 31.55
CA ALA A 129 -7.27 9.67 31.31
C ALA A 129 -6.85 10.04 29.88
N THR A 130 -7.79 10.61 29.11
CA THR A 130 -7.55 11.20 27.80
C THR A 130 -6.60 12.39 27.92
N SER A 131 -5.55 12.41 27.10
CA SER A 131 -4.60 13.52 27.00
C SER A 131 -3.89 13.47 25.66
N GLU A 132 -3.47 14.63 25.14
CA GLU A 132 -2.75 14.69 23.85
C GLU A 132 -1.46 13.86 23.84
N MET A 133 -0.81 13.68 24.99
CA MET A 133 0.40 12.84 25.11
C MET A 133 0.11 11.34 25.02
N ASN A 134 -1.10 10.92 25.37
CA ASN A 134 -1.51 9.52 25.38
C ASN A 134 -2.37 9.15 24.18
N GLU A 135 -2.41 9.99 23.16
CA GLU A 135 -3.29 9.85 22.01
C GLU A 135 -2.56 10.27 20.73
N VAL A 136 -3.16 10.04 19.57
CA VAL A 136 -2.54 10.38 18.29
C VAL A 136 -3.33 11.50 17.62
N TRP A 137 -2.78 12.72 17.68
CA TRP A 137 -3.40 13.97 17.23
C TRP A 137 -2.70 14.55 16.01
N PRO A 138 -3.09 14.18 14.77
CA PRO A 138 -2.65 14.88 13.57
C PRO A 138 -3.39 16.22 13.46
N ALA A 139 -2.84 17.24 14.14
CA ALA A 139 -3.43 18.58 14.22
C ALA A 139 -3.79 19.11 12.83
N LEU A 140 -5.05 19.53 12.66
CA LEU A 140 -5.59 19.99 11.40
C LEU A 140 -5.88 21.50 11.47
N GLN A 141 -5.11 22.29 10.73
CA GLN A 141 -5.34 23.72 10.54
C GLN A 141 -5.79 23.96 9.09
N THR A 142 -6.92 24.62 8.90
CA THR A 142 -7.39 24.98 7.57
C THR A 142 -6.81 26.33 7.12
N GLY A 143 -6.58 26.46 5.83
CA GLY A 143 -6.26 27.70 5.15
C GLY A 143 -7.49 28.56 4.87
N VAL A 144 -7.29 29.66 4.15
CA VAL A 144 -8.37 30.60 3.78
C VAL A 144 -9.42 30.00 2.85
N ASP A 145 -9.08 28.90 2.17
CA ASP A 145 -9.95 28.14 1.27
C ASP A 145 -10.74 27.03 1.98
N GLY A 146 -10.57 26.87 3.30
CA GLY A 146 -11.24 25.82 4.06
C GLY A 146 -10.63 24.43 3.89
N SER A 147 -9.43 24.34 3.32
CA SER A 147 -8.66 23.09 3.18
C SER A 147 -7.51 23.03 4.19
N GLY A 148 -7.21 21.85 4.72
CA GLY A 148 -6.14 21.66 5.68
C GLY A 148 -5.56 20.25 5.64
N SER A 149 -4.33 20.12 6.12
CA SER A 149 -3.68 18.83 6.36
C SER A 149 -3.10 18.77 7.76
N GLY A 150 -3.11 17.59 8.34
CA GLY A 150 -2.51 17.29 9.63
C GLY A 150 -1.59 16.08 9.54
N PHE A 151 -0.51 16.10 10.31
CA PHE A 151 0.46 15.01 10.39
C PHE A 151 0.90 14.81 11.84
N LYS A 152 1.02 13.55 12.25
CA LYS A 152 1.58 13.18 13.55
C LYS A 152 2.40 11.90 13.42
N SER A 153 3.66 11.97 13.87
CA SER A 153 4.48 10.79 14.13
C SER A 153 4.48 10.50 15.62
N VAL A 154 4.35 9.22 15.98
CA VAL A 154 4.45 8.74 17.37
C VAL A 154 5.42 7.58 17.46
N ASN A 155 6.25 7.57 18.51
CA ASN A 155 7.12 6.44 18.87
C ASN A 155 6.31 5.31 19.51
N HIS A 156 5.29 4.86 18.80
CA HIS A 156 4.39 3.80 19.18
C HIS A 156 3.84 3.13 17.93
N VAL A 157 3.78 1.81 17.91
CA VAL A 157 3.06 1.07 16.86
C VAL A 157 1.58 1.08 17.22
N VAL A 158 0.77 1.89 16.54
CA VAL A 158 -0.67 1.98 16.78
C VAL A 158 -1.28 0.59 16.63
N ARG A 159 -1.92 0.11 17.69
CA ARG A 159 -2.47 -1.25 17.75
C ARG A 159 -3.70 -1.40 16.84
N PRO A 160 -4.15 -2.62 16.53
CA PRO A 160 -5.26 -2.86 15.61
C PRO A 160 -6.56 -2.15 15.98
N GLU A 161 -6.80 -1.86 17.27
CA GLU A 161 -7.98 -1.10 17.67
C GLU A 161 -7.95 0.37 17.22
N GLY A 162 -6.80 0.95 16.84
CA GLY A 162 -6.74 2.28 16.22
C GLY A 162 -7.35 2.25 14.82
N GLN A 163 -8.68 2.36 14.75
CA GLN A 163 -9.50 1.97 13.60
C GLN A 163 -10.09 3.15 12.83
N SER A 164 -10.09 4.37 13.37
CA SER A 164 -10.58 5.54 12.64
C SER A 164 -9.87 6.83 13.04
N ILE A 165 -10.05 7.87 12.22
CA ILE A 165 -9.85 9.26 12.59
C ILE A 165 -11.22 9.93 12.64
N VAL A 166 -11.42 10.77 13.65
CA VAL A 166 -12.59 11.63 13.77
C VAL A 166 -12.15 13.09 13.72
N ILE A 167 -12.89 13.90 12.96
CA ILE A 167 -12.80 15.35 12.97
C ILE A 167 -13.96 15.87 13.80
N HIS A 168 -13.64 16.69 14.80
CA HIS A 168 -14.62 17.28 15.71
C HIS A 168 -14.95 18.72 15.31
N ASP A 169 -16.13 19.20 15.69
CA ASP A 169 -16.49 20.61 15.57
C ASP A 169 -15.57 21.46 16.47
N PRO A 170 -14.92 22.52 15.96
CA PRO A 170 -13.97 23.32 16.73
C PRO A 170 -14.64 24.20 17.79
N THR A 171 -15.93 24.51 17.62
CA THR A 171 -16.73 25.28 18.58
C THR A 171 -17.38 24.36 19.62
N THR A 172 -17.64 23.11 19.24
CA THR A 172 -18.27 22.10 20.11
C THR A 172 -17.49 20.78 20.03
N PRO A 173 -16.33 20.64 20.71
CA PRO A 173 -15.43 19.49 20.52
C PRO A 173 -16.02 18.12 20.83
N ALA A 174 -17.17 18.02 21.52
CA ALA A 174 -17.88 16.74 21.68
C ALA A 174 -18.57 16.28 20.38
N THR A 175 -18.90 17.20 19.49
CA THR A 175 -19.59 16.94 18.21
C THR A 175 -18.59 16.41 17.18
N ARG A 176 -18.84 15.19 16.70
CA ARG A 176 -18.06 14.55 15.64
C ARG A 176 -18.68 14.94 14.30
N ILE A 177 -17.99 15.68 13.44
CA ILE A 177 -18.54 16.18 12.17
C ILE A 177 -18.13 15.32 10.97
N ALA A 178 -16.98 14.66 11.04
CA ALA A 178 -16.52 13.74 10.00
C ALA A 178 -15.75 12.58 10.61
N CYS A 179 -15.78 11.43 9.94
CA CYS A 179 -15.06 10.22 10.37
C CYS A 179 -14.53 9.47 9.15
N GLY A 180 -13.27 9.04 9.22
CA GLY A 180 -12.67 8.13 8.25
C GLY A 180 -12.17 6.89 8.98
N SER A 181 -12.64 5.70 8.58
CA SER A 181 -12.05 4.47 9.12
C SER A 181 -10.67 4.30 8.51
N PHE A 182 -9.68 3.96 9.33
CA PHE A 182 -8.49 3.24 8.87
C PHE A 182 -8.94 1.83 8.50
N VAL A 183 -9.68 1.76 7.41
CA VAL A 183 -9.69 0.52 6.67
C VAL A 183 -8.22 0.28 6.30
N PRO A 184 -7.70 -0.95 6.42
CA PRO A 184 -6.61 -1.34 5.54
C PRO A 184 -6.99 -0.87 4.13
N GLN A 185 -6.04 -0.54 3.26
CA GLN A 185 -6.41 -0.45 1.86
C GLN A 185 -6.98 -1.81 1.50
N LEU A 186 -8.31 -1.89 1.57
CA LEU A 186 -9.11 -3.01 1.24
C LEU A 186 -9.40 -2.84 -0.26
N SER A 187 -8.33 -2.53 -1.00
CA SER A 187 -8.17 -2.96 -2.37
C SER A 187 -7.94 -4.46 -2.33
N THR A 188 -8.17 -5.07 -3.48
CA THR A 188 -7.85 -6.48 -3.64
C THR A 188 -6.34 -6.66 -3.47
N SER A 189 -5.84 -7.17 -2.35
CA SER A 189 -4.42 -7.44 -2.17
C SER A 189 -4.06 -8.81 -2.72
N SER A 190 -2.92 -8.93 -3.39
CA SER A 190 -2.42 -10.19 -3.92
C SER A 190 -1.02 -10.44 -3.35
N LYS A 191 -0.84 -11.60 -2.70
CA LYS A 191 0.45 -12.08 -2.23
C LYS A 191 0.77 -13.40 -2.92
N SER A 192 2.03 -13.62 -3.26
CA SER A 192 2.45 -14.82 -3.97
C SER A 192 3.78 -15.38 -3.49
N GLY A 193 4.08 -16.59 -3.93
CA GLY A 193 5.39 -17.20 -3.70
C GLY A 193 5.61 -18.45 -4.56
N ARG A 194 6.79 -19.05 -4.40
CA ARG A 194 7.18 -20.33 -4.99
C ARG A 194 7.35 -21.39 -3.91
N PHE A 195 6.89 -22.61 -4.18
CA PHE A 195 7.12 -23.73 -3.27
C PHE A 195 8.60 -24.09 -3.18
N ALA A 196 9.07 -24.27 -1.95
CA ALA A 196 10.31 -24.92 -1.61
C ALA A 196 10.02 -26.25 -0.91
N LEU A 197 10.88 -27.24 -1.14
CA LEU A 197 10.82 -28.51 -0.41
C LEU A 197 11.21 -28.30 1.05
N LEU A 198 10.44 -28.92 1.93
CA LEU A 198 10.77 -29.04 3.35
C LEU A 198 11.55 -30.34 3.59
N SER A 199 12.08 -30.50 4.80
CA SER A 199 12.89 -31.67 5.18
C SER A 199 12.22 -33.01 4.88
N ALA A 200 10.92 -33.14 5.13
CA ALA A 200 10.19 -34.37 4.81
C ALA A 200 10.03 -34.59 3.29
N GLY A 201 9.83 -33.51 2.51
CA GLY A 201 9.81 -33.59 1.05
C GLY A 201 11.15 -34.00 0.45
N VAL A 202 12.26 -33.50 0.99
CA VAL A 202 13.61 -33.92 0.60
C VAL A 202 13.84 -35.39 0.93
N THR A 203 13.44 -35.83 2.14
CA THR A 203 13.59 -37.22 2.59
C THR A 203 12.76 -38.19 1.72
N ALA A 204 11.58 -37.74 1.27
CA ALA A 204 10.72 -38.48 0.35
C ALA A 204 11.20 -38.44 -1.12
N ASN A 205 12.36 -37.83 -1.41
CA ASN A 205 12.87 -37.62 -2.77
C ASN A 205 11.83 -36.95 -3.70
N SER A 206 11.07 -36.01 -3.14
CA SER A 206 10.04 -35.28 -3.87
C SER A 206 10.66 -34.29 -4.85
N THR A 207 9.92 -33.96 -5.91
CA THR A 207 10.30 -32.94 -6.90
C THR A 207 9.29 -31.81 -6.97
N ILE A 208 8.48 -31.64 -5.91
CA ILE A 208 7.42 -30.63 -5.85
C ILE A 208 8.00 -29.24 -6.12
N ASN A 209 7.42 -28.58 -7.12
CA ASN A 209 7.74 -27.22 -7.50
C ASN A 209 6.49 -26.57 -8.09
N GLY A 210 6.34 -25.26 -7.89
CA GLY A 210 5.21 -24.50 -8.37
C GLY A 210 5.05 -23.21 -7.62
N ASN A 211 3.90 -22.57 -7.79
CA ASN A 211 3.60 -21.26 -7.22
C ASN A 211 2.22 -21.23 -6.58
N ALA A 212 2.05 -20.27 -5.68
CA ALA A 212 0.77 -19.95 -5.08
C ALA A 212 0.52 -18.45 -5.05
N VAL A 213 -0.76 -18.09 -5.07
CA VAL A 213 -1.24 -16.72 -4.91
C VAL A 213 -2.43 -16.73 -3.96
N ILE A 214 -2.43 -15.81 -2.98
CA ILE A 214 -3.61 -15.45 -2.21
C ILE A 214 -4.06 -14.05 -2.61
N ILE A 215 -5.33 -13.91 -2.93
CA ILE A 215 -5.98 -12.67 -3.32
C ILE A 215 -7.04 -12.38 -2.27
N ARG A 216 -6.89 -11.30 -1.51
CA ARG A 216 -7.86 -10.86 -0.53
C ARG A 216 -8.65 -9.71 -1.16
N ASN A 217 -9.93 -9.93 -1.48
CA ASN A 217 -10.83 -8.91 -1.99
C ASN A 217 -11.84 -8.46 -0.92
N PRO A 218 -11.46 -7.53 -0.07
CA PRO A 218 -12.34 -7.03 0.98
C PRO A 218 -13.50 -6.16 0.51
N THR A 219 -13.52 -5.70 -0.74
CA THR A 219 -14.72 -5.05 -1.29
C THR A 219 -15.85 -6.07 -1.49
N SER A 220 -15.51 -7.31 -1.85
CA SER A 220 -16.47 -8.41 -2.00
C SER A 220 -16.52 -9.36 -0.80
N ASN A 221 -15.86 -9.01 0.32
CA ASN A 221 -15.62 -9.91 1.45
C ASN A 221 -14.98 -11.27 1.03
N GLN A 222 -14.20 -11.21 -0.05
CA GLN A 222 -13.54 -12.27 -0.80
C GLN A 222 -12.17 -12.74 -0.27
N THR A 223 -11.86 -14.02 -0.17
CA THR A 223 -10.48 -14.53 -0.40
C THR A 223 -10.47 -15.57 -1.51
N VAL A 224 -9.59 -15.38 -2.49
CA VAL A 224 -9.30 -16.38 -3.53
C VAL A 224 -7.88 -16.89 -3.34
N VAL A 225 -7.70 -18.21 -3.31
CA VAL A 225 -6.37 -18.83 -3.28
C VAL A 225 -6.19 -19.67 -4.54
N LYS A 226 -5.06 -19.51 -5.21
CA LYS A 226 -4.68 -20.27 -6.41
C LYS A 226 -3.35 -20.97 -6.16
N VAL A 227 -3.27 -22.25 -6.50
CA VAL A 227 -2.05 -23.06 -6.41
C VAL A 227 -1.86 -23.82 -7.71
N LYS A 228 -0.64 -23.80 -8.25
CA LYS A 228 -0.25 -24.57 -9.43
C LYS A 228 1.09 -25.24 -9.16
N VAL A 229 1.11 -26.57 -9.21
CA VAL A 229 2.29 -27.36 -8.83
C VAL A 229 2.49 -28.56 -9.75
N ALA A 230 3.74 -28.96 -9.90
CA ALA A 230 4.19 -30.16 -10.59
C ALA A 230 5.13 -30.97 -9.69
N GLY A 231 5.44 -32.21 -10.07
CA GLY A 231 6.31 -33.09 -9.29
C GLY A 231 5.60 -33.82 -8.15
N LEU A 232 4.25 -33.85 -8.18
CA LEU A 232 3.43 -34.67 -7.29
C LEU A 232 3.37 -36.12 -7.80
N ALA A 233 3.03 -37.07 -6.92
CA ALA A 233 2.72 -38.43 -7.35
C ALA A 233 1.47 -38.43 -8.24
N ALA A 234 1.50 -39.20 -9.33
CA ALA A 234 0.41 -39.26 -10.28
C ALA A 234 -0.90 -39.73 -9.62
N ASN A 235 -2.04 -39.17 -10.05
CA ASN A 235 -3.38 -39.56 -9.60
C ASN A 235 -3.57 -39.55 -8.07
N THR A 236 -2.88 -38.65 -7.36
CA THR A 236 -2.85 -38.60 -5.89
C THR A 236 -3.43 -37.28 -5.38
N ASN A 237 -4.24 -37.34 -4.32
CA ASN A 237 -4.79 -36.16 -3.66
C ASN A 237 -3.90 -35.74 -2.49
N TYR A 238 -3.43 -34.50 -2.51
CA TYR A 238 -2.60 -33.92 -1.45
C TYR A 238 -3.40 -32.93 -0.61
N PRO A 239 -3.40 -33.06 0.72
CA PRO A 239 -3.91 -32.02 1.61
C PRO A 239 -3.01 -30.79 1.51
N ALA A 240 -3.60 -29.63 1.31
CA ALA A 240 -2.89 -28.37 1.35
C ALA A 240 -3.81 -27.27 1.87
N HIS A 241 -3.26 -26.38 2.69
CA HIS A 241 -4.03 -25.31 3.34
C HIS A 241 -3.11 -24.17 3.78
N VAL A 242 -3.74 -23.05 4.14
CA VAL A 242 -3.05 -21.83 4.56
C VAL A 242 -2.61 -21.93 6.02
N HIS A 243 -1.44 -21.38 6.29
CA HIS A 243 -0.73 -21.48 7.55
C HIS A 243 -0.45 -20.09 8.15
N GLY A 244 -0.37 -20.06 9.49
CA GLY A 244 -0.29 -18.86 10.32
C GLY A 244 1.12 -18.26 10.44
N GLN A 245 2.15 -18.97 9.97
CA GLN A 245 3.55 -18.56 10.05
C GLN A 245 4.24 -18.74 8.69
N SER A 246 5.44 -18.16 8.53
CA SER A 246 6.26 -18.38 7.35
C SER A 246 6.83 -19.80 7.29
N CYS A 247 7.27 -20.23 6.11
CA CYS A 247 7.92 -21.52 5.91
C CYS A 247 9.20 -21.67 6.75
N ALA A 248 9.93 -20.58 6.95
CA ALA A 248 11.14 -20.58 7.79
C ALA A 248 10.84 -20.79 9.29
N ASN A 249 9.60 -20.54 9.73
CA ASN A 249 9.19 -20.68 11.12
C ASN A 249 8.31 -21.92 11.30
N MET A 250 8.91 -22.99 11.83
CA MET A 250 8.25 -24.26 12.09
C MET A 250 7.48 -24.79 10.86
N ASP A 251 8.07 -24.66 9.66
CA ASP A 251 7.49 -25.14 8.40
C ASP A 251 6.07 -24.61 8.13
N GLY A 252 5.80 -23.34 8.46
CA GLY A 252 4.48 -22.71 8.37
C GLY A 252 3.68 -22.71 9.68
N GLY A 253 4.16 -23.36 10.74
CA GLY A 253 3.53 -23.26 12.06
C GLY A 253 2.14 -23.87 12.17
N ALA A 254 1.29 -23.27 13.00
CA ALA A 254 -0.11 -23.64 13.14
C ALA A 254 -0.92 -23.24 11.88
N HIS A 255 -2.09 -23.84 11.70
CA HIS A 255 -2.99 -23.51 10.60
C HIS A 255 -3.51 -22.08 10.73
N TYR A 256 -3.75 -21.42 9.59
CA TYR A 256 -4.46 -20.15 9.60
C TYR A 256 -5.94 -20.37 9.95
N LYS A 257 -6.44 -19.62 10.94
CA LYS A 257 -7.85 -19.64 11.34
C LYS A 257 -8.56 -18.36 10.90
N MET A 258 -9.71 -18.51 10.23
CA MET A 258 -10.59 -17.39 9.86
C MET A 258 -11.16 -16.71 11.10
N ASN A 259 -11.57 -17.50 12.09
CA ASN A 259 -11.91 -17.06 13.43
C ASN A 259 -10.90 -17.65 14.44
N PRO A 260 -9.94 -16.86 14.95
CA PRO A 260 -8.94 -17.33 15.91
C PRO A 260 -9.51 -17.65 17.29
N ALA A 261 -10.73 -17.20 17.62
CA ALA A 261 -11.39 -17.53 18.88
C ALA A 261 -11.93 -18.98 18.90
N VAL A 262 -12.02 -19.64 17.75
CA VAL A 262 -12.42 -21.04 17.66
C VAL A 262 -11.25 -21.92 18.08
N THR A 263 -11.41 -22.57 19.24
CA THR A 263 -10.41 -23.44 19.88
C THR A 263 -10.44 -24.88 19.38
N GLU A 264 -11.03 -25.13 18.20
CA GLU A 264 -11.03 -26.46 17.58
C GLU A 264 -9.60 -27.00 17.49
N VAL A 265 -9.47 -28.24 17.96
CA VAL A 265 -8.22 -29.01 18.00
C VAL A 265 -8.02 -29.78 16.70
N THR A 266 -9.11 -30.00 15.96
CA THR A 266 -9.09 -30.70 14.67
C THR A 266 -9.15 -29.68 13.53
N PRO A 267 -8.28 -29.81 12.51
CA PRO A 267 -8.35 -28.99 11.31
C PRO A 267 -9.72 -29.06 10.63
N SER A 268 -10.25 -27.93 10.18
CA SER A 268 -11.64 -27.81 9.73
C SER A 268 -11.76 -26.86 8.54
N VAL A 269 -12.42 -27.34 7.48
CA VAL A 269 -12.75 -26.51 6.30
C VAL A 269 -13.70 -25.36 6.62
N ALA A 270 -14.40 -25.40 7.76
CA ALA A 270 -15.30 -24.34 8.18
C ALA A 270 -14.56 -23.12 8.76
N ASN A 271 -13.31 -23.29 9.23
CA ASN A 271 -12.55 -22.23 9.88
C ASN A 271 -11.13 -22.05 9.34
N GLU A 272 -10.74 -22.79 8.31
CA GLU A 272 -9.42 -22.72 7.69
C GLU A 272 -9.56 -22.62 6.17
N LEU A 273 -8.51 -22.15 5.49
CA LEU A 273 -8.50 -22.03 4.03
C LEU A 273 -7.81 -23.26 3.42
N TRP A 274 -8.62 -24.23 2.97
CA TRP A 274 -8.15 -25.48 2.37
C TRP A 274 -8.08 -25.40 0.85
N VAL A 275 -6.93 -25.71 0.27
CA VAL A 275 -6.66 -25.67 -1.17
C VAL A 275 -6.23 -27.06 -1.66
N PRO A 276 -7.12 -28.06 -1.63
CA PRO A 276 -6.76 -29.45 -1.93
C PRO A 276 -6.23 -29.57 -3.36
N LEU A 277 -5.23 -30.45 -3.54
CA LEU A 277 -4.54 -30.64 -4.82
C LEU A 277 -4.79 -32.06 -5.32
N ALA A 278 -5.49 -32.18 -6.45
CA ALA A 278 -5.67 -33.45 -7.15
C ALA A 278 -4.64 -33.55 -8.30
N ALA A 279 -3.59 -34.33 -8.10
CA ALA A 279 -2.57 -34.53 -9.12
C ALA A 279 -3.11 -35.42 -10.25
N ASN A 280 -2.92 -35.00 -11.49
CA ASN A 280 -3.27 -35.78 -12.68
C ASN A 280 -2.22 -36.89 -12.94
N ALA A 281 -2.37 -37.60 -14.07
CA ALA A 281 -1.47 -38.68 -14.47
C ALA A 281 0.00 -38.25 -14.69
N THR A 282 0.28 -36.95 -14.88
CA THR A 282 1.62 -36.41 -15.07
C THR A 282 2.19 -35.78 -13.79
N GLY A 283 1.51 -35.92 -12.64
CA GLY A 283 1.97 -35.33 -11.38
C GLY A 283 1.78 -33.81 -11.30
N PHE A 284 0.86 -33.27 -12.10
CA PHE A 284 0.50 -31.84 -12.11
C PHE A 284 -0.84 -31.63 -11.42
N ALA A 285 -0.94 -30.58 -10.59
CA ALA A 285 -2.17 -30.15 -9.96
C ALA A 285 -2.34 -28.63 -10.05
N GLU A 286 -3.57 -28.19 -10.30
CA GLU A 286 -4.00 -26.80 -10.21
C GLU A 286 -5.27 -26.75 -9.36
N SER A 287 -5.33 -25.80 -8.42
CA SER A 287 -6.47 -25.64 -7.53
C SER A 287 -6.76 -24.16 -7.31
N ARG A 288 -8.05 -23.83 -7.28
CA ARG A 288 -8.56 -22.48 -6.99
C ARG A 288 -9.71 -22.62 -6.01
N ILE A 289 -9.61 -21.92 -4.89
CA ILE A 289 -10.71 -21.76 -3.95
C ILE A 289 -11.13 -20.31 -3.84
N GLU A 290 -12.37 -20.12 -3.42
CA GLU A 290 -12.99 -18.82 -3.19
C GLU A 290 -13.82 -18.96 -1.92
N VAL A 291 -13.58 -18.08 -0.95
CA VAL A 291 -14.19 -18.16 0.39
C VAL A 291 -14.72 -16.78 0.76
N ASP A 292 -15.94 -16.74 1.30
CA ASP A 292 -16.64 -15.51 1.75
C ASP A 292 -16.09 -14.99 3.09
N HIS A 293 -14.78 -14.82 3.14
CA HIS A 293 -14.02 -14.29 4.25
C HIS A 293 -12.77 -13.58 3.72
N VAL A 294 -12.37 -12.48 4.34
CA VAL A 294 -11.10 -11.81 4.02
C VAL A 294 -10.01 -12.36 4.95
N ALA A 295 -9.07 -13.11 4.39
CA ALA A 295 -7.97 -13.67 5.16
C ALA A 295 -7.15 -12.56 5.83
N GLY A 296 -6.82 -12.76 7.10
CA GLY A 296 -6.01 -11.84 7.88
C GLY A 296 -4.57 -11.75 7.37
N ALA A 297 -3.80 -10.82 7.95
CA ALA A 297 -2.37 -10.68 7.68
C ALA A 297 -1.57 -11.92 8.12
N GLU A 298 -2.15 -12.72 9.02
CA GLU A 298 -1.60 -13.96 9.57
C GLU A 298 -1.63 -15.12 8.58
N ALA A 299 -2.38 -15.01 7.47
CA ALA A 299 -2.32 -15.99 6.37
C ALA A 299 -0.99 -15.82 5.60
N LEU A 300 0.06 -16.46 6.11
CA LEU A 300 1.45 -16.20 5.74
C LEU A 300 2.08 -17.25 4.82
N SER A 301 1.60 -18.49 4.82
CA SER A 301 2.13 -19.53 3.94
C SER A 301 1.07 -20.53 3.50
N ILE A 302 1.40 -21.36 2.51
CA ILE A 302 0.63 -22.56 2.14
C ILE A 302 1.55 -23.77 2.26
N VAL A 303 1.07 -24.83 2.89
CA VAL A 303 1.81 -26.07 3.09
C VAL A 303 1.13 -27.20 2.32
N ILE A 304 1.92 -28.01 1.61
CA ILE A 304 1.49 -29.27 1.01
C ILE A 304 1.93 -30.40 1.94
N HIS A 305 0.96 -31.19 2.39
CA HIS A 305 1.18 -32.31 3.31
C HIS A 305 1.32 -33.63 2.56
N ASP A 306 1.96 -34.60 3.20
CA ASP A 306 2.01 -35.97 2.72
C ASP A 306 0.60 -36.59 2.71
N PRO A 307 0.17 -37.21 1.60
CA PRO A 307 -1.18 -37.74 1.45
C PRO A 307 -1.43 -39.01 2.29
N VAL A 308 -0.37 -39.70 2.71
CA VAL A 308 -0.41 -40.88 3.57
C VAL A 308 -0.21 -40.49 5.04
N THR A 309 0.70 -39.55 5.31
CA THR A 309 1.02 -39.08 6.67
C THR A 309 0.84 -37.57 6.79
N PRO A 310 -0.40 -37.04 6.93
CA PRO A 310 -0.65 -35.59 6.89
C PRO A 310 0.09 -34.76 7.94
N ALA A 311 0.66 -35.36 8.98
CA ALA A 311 1.56 -34.63 9.90
C ALA A 311 2.86 -34.18 9.22
N ASN A 312 3.31 -34.89 8.17
CA ASN A 312 4.50 -34.56 7.41
C ASN A 312 4.19 -33.47 6.39
N ARG A 313 5.02 -32.42 6.39
CA ARG A 313 4.91 -31.26 5.50
C ARG A 313 5.96 -31.41 4.41
N LEU A 314 5.53 -31.59 3.16
CA LEU A 314 6.42 -31.90 2.05
C LEU A 314 7.01 -30.63 1.40
N ALA A 315 6.19 -29.62 1.21
CA ALA A 315 6.59 -28.36 0.59
C ALA A 315 5.84 -27.19 1.20
N CYS A 316 6.46 -26.02 1.19
CA CYS A 316 5.86 -24.79 1.70
C CYS A 316 6.14 -23.61 0.79
N VAL A 317 5.22 -22.66 0.74
CA VAL A 317 5.37 -21.38 0.04
C VAL A 317 5.01 -20.22 0.95
N ASP A 318 5.91 -19.24 1.06
CA ASP A 318 5.64 -17.99 1.75
C ASP A 318 4.81 -17.04 0.87
N LEU A 319 3.75 -16.47 1.44
CA LEU A 319 2.85 -15.49 0.83
C LEU A 319 3.33 -14.06 1.15
N ILE A 320 4.62 -13.80 0.91
CA ILE A 320 5.34 -12.62 1.44
C ILE A 320 5.63 -11.53 0.40
N THR A 321 5.45 -11.78 -0.91
CA THR A 321 5.67 -10.72 -1.92
C THR A 321 4.48 -9.76 -1.98
N ASP A 322 4.70 -8.47 -1.65
CA ASP A 322 3.87 -7.37 -2.15
C ASP A 322 3.79 -7.51 -3.67
N GLY A 323 2.59 -7.74 -4.21
CA GLY A 323 2.28 -7.79 -5.63
C GLY A 323 3.37 -8.43 -6.50
N GLY A 324 3.25 -9.72 -6.82
CA GLY A 324 3.97 -10.22 -7.98
C GLY A 324 3.43 -9.55 -9.25
N PHE A 325 4.28 -9.27 -10.24
CA PHE A 325 3.78 -8.93 -11.57
C PHE A 325 2.93 -10.09 -12.07
N VAL A 326 1.70 -9.77 -12.48
CA VAL A 326 0.82 -10.69 -13.19
C VAL A 326 0.70 -10.26 -14.63
N SER A 327 0.69 -11.22 -15.55
CA SER A 327 0.38 -10.95 -16.95
C SER A 327 -1.07 -10.51 -17.08
N THR A 328 -1.32 -9.46 -17.85
CA THR A 328 -2.68 -9.06 -18.24
C THR A 328 -3.21 -9.98 -19.34
N ASP A 329 -4.48 -9.86 -19.71
CA ASP A 329 -5.05 -10.57 -20.86
C ASP A 329 -4.28 -10.26 -22.16
N VAL A 330 -3.84 -9.01 -22.34
CA VAL A 330 -3.02 -8.60 -23.49
C VAL A 330 -1.66 -9.30 -23.46
N GLY A 331 -1.02 -9.40 -22.29
CA GLY A 331 0.24 -10.13 -22.13
C GLY A 331 0.09 -11.62 -22.45
N LEU A 332 -0.95 -12.25 -21.91
CA LEU A 332 -1.23 -13.68 -22.12
C LEU A 332 -1.55 -13.99 -23.59
N GLN A 333 -2.36 -13.16 -24.26
CA GLN A 333 -2.66 -13.29 -25.69
C GLN A 333 -1.39 -13.22 -26.56
N ARG A 334 -0.35 -12.52 -26.07
CA ARG A 334 0.96 -12.39 -26.74
C ARG A 334 1.95 -13.47 -26.32
N GLY A 335 1.51 -14.48 -25.57
CA GLY A 335 2.37 -15.54 -25.06
C GLY A 335 3.41 -15.03 -24.05
N ARG A 336 3.12 -13.93 -23.34
CA ARG A 336 3.95 -13.45 -22.23
C ARG A 336 3.40 -14.03 -20.93
N ASN A 337 4.24 -14.78 -20.23
CA ASN A 337 4.00 -15.19 -18.85
C ASN A 337 4.94 -14.39 -17.95
N VAL A 338 4.70 -13.08 -17.90
CA VAL A 338 5.48 -12.15 -17.11
C VAL A 338 5.28 -12.45 -15.65
N LEU A 339 6.40 -12.68 -14.97
CA LEU A 339 6.52 -12.84 -13.54
C LEU A 339 7.53 -11.83 -13.03
N GLY A 340 7.48 -11.53 -11.75
CA GLY A 340 8.44 -10.61 -11.17
C GLY A 340 7.94 -9.98 -9.90
N SER A 341 8.72 -9.03 -9.41
CA SER A 341 8.39 -8.19 -8.27
C SER A 341 8.72 -6.74 -8.58
N GLY A 342 8.22 -5.86 -7.73
CA GLY A 342 8.53 -4.45 -7.79
C GLY A 342 8.15 -3.77 -6.49
N LYS A 343 8.51 -2.50 -6.38
CA LYS A 343 8.24 -1.68 -5.19
C LYS A 343 8.19 -0.21 -5.55
N LEU A 344 7.46 0.56 -4.73
CA LEU A 344 7.45 2.01 -4.72
C LEU A 344 7.80 2.51 -3.32
N GLU A 345 9.07 2.85 -3.10
CA GLU A 345 9.59 3.32 -1.82
C GLU A 345 9.50 4.83 -1.71
N ARG A 346 8.69 5.32 -0.76
CA ARG A 346 8.62 6.74 -0.41
C ARG A 346 9.66 7.02 0.68
N LYS A 347 10.62 7.90 0.41
CA LYS A 347 11.73 8.20 1.31
C LYS A 347 11.48 9.47 2.11
N ALA A 348 11.98 9.50 3.34
CA ALA A 348 11.85 10.65 4.25
C ALA A 348 12.50 11.94 3.71
N ASN A 349 13.45 11.81 2.78
CA ASN A 349 14.11 12.95 2.13
C ASN A 349 13.30 13.61 0.99
N GLY A 350 12.00 13.28 0.87
CA GLY A 350 11.13 13.87 -0.15
C GLY A 350 11.12 13.13 -1.50
N THR A 351 11.89 12.04 -1.64
CA THR A 351 12.02 11.32 -2.92
C THR A 351 11.18 10.03 -2.95
N THR A 352 10.88 9.54 -4.16
CA THR A 352 10.28 8.22 -4.37
C THR A 352 11.17 7.38 -5.26
N VAL A 353 11.41 6.12 -4.88
CA VAL A 353 12.14 5.15 -5.71
C VAL A 353 11.19 4.07 -6.18
N ALA A 354 11.08 3.87 -7.49
CA ALA A 354 10.34 2.75 -8.06
C ALA A 354 11.33 1.76 -8.67
N SER A 355 11.17 0.47 -8.39
CA SER A 355 12.04 -0.57 -8.95
C SER A 355 11.27 -1.84 -9.28
N VAL A 356 11.72 -2.57 -10.29
CA VAL A 356 11.13 -3.83 -10.76
C VAL A 356 12.21 -4.86 -11.09
N ALA A 357 11.86 -6.14 -10.96
CA ALA A 357 12.63 -7.28 -11.44
C ALA A 357 11.66 -8.27 -12.09
N LEU A 358 11.87 -8.58 -13.37
CA LEU A 358 10.91 -9.26 -14.24
C LEU A 358 11.56 -10.44 -14.95
N SER A 359 10.76 -11.45 -15.28
CA SER A 359 11.09 -12.55 -16.19
C SER A 359 9.88 -12.92 -17.06
N GLY A 360 10.07 -13.74 -18.08
CA GLY A 360 9.00 -14.13 -19.01
C GLY A 360 8.69 -13.07 -20.08
N LEU A 361 9.62 -12.14 -20.29
CA LEU A 361 9.60 -11.14 -21.36
C LEU A 361 10.38 -11.63 -22.58
N LEU A 362 10.31 -10.91 -23.70
CA LEU A 362 11.18 -11.20 -24.86
C LEU A 362 12.66 -11.00 -24.49
N PRO A 363 13.57 -11.84 -25.01
CA PRO A 363 15.02 -11.66 -24.84
C PRO A 363 15.55 -10.34 -25.42
N ASN A 364 16.58 -9.76 -24.81
CA ASN A 364 17.33 -8.60 -25.33
C ASN A 364 16.45 -7.43 -25.78
N THR A 365 15.35 -7.18 -25.08
CA THR A 365 14.29 -6.25 -25.47
C THR A 365 14.12 -5.16 -24.41
N ALA A 366 14.01 -3.90 -24.87
CA ALA A 366 13.71 -2.77 -23.99
C ALA A 366 12.20 -2.67 -23.75
N TYR A 367 11.81 -2.62 -22.49
CA TYR A 367 10.45 -2.40 -22.03
C TYR A 367 10.35 -1.09 -21.27
N THR A 368 9.18 -0.47 -21.35
CA THR A 368 8.85 0.70 -20.53
C THR A 368 7.72 0.33 -19.58
N GLY A 369 7.84 0.77 -18.34
CA GLY A 369 6.77 0.72 -17.38
C GLY A 369 6.66 2.03 -16.63
N HIS A 370 5.51 2.26 -16.02
CA HIS A 370 5.30 3.45 -15.19
C HIS A 370 4.24 3.18 -14.12
N VAL A 371 4.17 4.11 -13.18
CA VAL A 371 3.20 4.08 -12.09
C VAL A 371 1.84 4.54 -12.60
N HIS A 372 0.80 3.90 -12.09
CA HIS A 372 -0.58 4.02 -12.53
C HIS A 372 -1.49 4.44 -11.36
N ASP A 373 -2.59 5.13 -11.69
CA ASP A 373 -3.46 5.80 -10.71
C ASP A 373 -4.56 4.90 -10.12
N ARG A 374 -4.66 3.65 -10.61
CA ARG A 374 -5.59 2.62 -10.12
C ARG A 374 -4.88 1.27 -9.94
N PRO A 375 -5.47 0.35 -9.18
CA PRO A 375 -4.98 -1.02 -9.11
C PRO A 375 -5.19 -1.78 -10.42
N CYS A 376 -4.45 -2.88 -10.59
CA CYS A 376 -4.43 -3.71 -11.78
C CYS A 376 -5.80 -4.22 -12.20
N HIS A 377 -6.66 -4.58 -11.25
CA HIS A 377 -8.00 -5.09 -11.56
C HIS A 377 -8.97 -4.01 -12.09
N ILE A 378 -8.63 -2.72 -11.97
CA ILE A 378 -9.44 -1.62 -12.50
C ILE A 378 -8.82 -1.12 -13.80
N SER A 379 -9.34 -1.63 -14.93
CA SER A 379 -8.88 -1.27 -16.28
C SER A 379 -7.37 -1.46 -16.48
N GLY A 380 -6.76 -2.49 -15.87
CA GLY A 380 -5.33 -2.77 -16.01
C GLY A 380 -4.43 -1.68 -15.42
N GLY A 381 -4.83 -1.04 -14.31
CA GLY A 381 -4.10 0.07 -13.68
C GLY A 381 -4.68 1.46 -13.95
N GLY A 382 -5.79 1.59 -14.67
CA GLY A 382 -6.43 2.90 -14.88
C GLY A 382 -5.59 3.88 -15.72
N GLY A 383 -5.60 5.16 -15.37
CA GLY A 383 -4.79 6.19 -16.01
C GLY A 383 -3.34 6.20 -15.49
N HIS A 384 -2.51 7.06 -16.06
CA HIS A 384 -1.15 7.26 -15.57
C HIS A 384 -1.18 7.99 -14.21
N TYR A 385 -0.32 7.58 -13.28
CA TYR A 385 -0.10 8.37 -12.07
C TYR A 385 0.66 9.64 -12.42
N LYS A 386 0.10 10.79 -12.00
CA LYS A 386 0.69 12.10 -12.22
C LYS A 386 1.29 12.65 -10.94
N LEU A 387 2.42 13.34 -11.03
CA LEU A 387 3.05 14.09 -9.94
C LEU A 387 2.33 15.43 -9.70
N ASP A 388 1.80 16.05 -10.74
CA ASP A 388 0.96 17.25 -10.72
C ASP A 388 -0.35 16.97 -11.49
N TYR A 389 -1.48 17.03 -10.79
CA TYR A 389 -2.80 16.80 -11.36
C TYR A 389 -3.31 17.96 -12.21
N SER A 390 -2.82 19.17 -11.98
CA SER A 390 -3.20 20.34 -12.77
C SER A 390 -2.69 20.22 -14.20
N ASN A 391 -1.61 19.45 -14.41
CA ASN A 391 -1.11 19.10 -15.72
C ASN A 391 -1.90 17.92 -16.31
N ALA A 392 -2.81 18.24 -17.24
CA ALA A 392 -3.63 17.26 -17.94
C ALA A 392 -2.83 16.38 -18.92
N LEU A 393 -1.61 16.77 -19.32
CA LEU A 393 -0.80 16.01 -20.27
C LEU A 393 -0.11 14.81 -19.61
N ALA A 394 -0.02 13.70 -20.34
CA ALA A 394 0.81 12.55 -20.00
C ALA A 394 2.22 12.80 -20.53
N VAL A 395 3.12 13.20 -19.66
CA VAL A 395 4.52 13.52 -20.00
C VAL A 395 5.45 12.91 -18.95
N GLU A 396 6.60 12.40 -19.39
CA GLU A 396 7.53 11.64 -18.53
C GLU A 396 8.00 12.46 -17.32
N SER A 397 8.17 13.78 -17.46
CA SER A 397 8.54 14.68 -16.36
C SER A 397 7.48 14.81 -15.26
N ASN A 398 6.24 14.41 -15.53
CA ASN A 398 5.11 14.47 -14.60
C ASN A 398 4.70 13.08 -14.09
N GLU A 399 5.49 12.04 -14.37
CA GLU A 399 5.14 10.65 -14.11
C GLU A 399 6.36 9.93 -13.54
N ILE A 400 6.19 8.69 -13.08
CA ILE A 400 7.30 7.88 -12.55
C ILE A 400 7.51 6.70 -13.50
N TRP A 401 8.55 6.80 -14.33
CA TRP A 401 8.86 5.86 -15.40
C TRP A 401 10.05 4.96 -15.05
N ILE A 402 9.89 3.66 -15.34
CA ILE A 402 10.86 2.61 -15.10
C ILE A 402 11.22 2.00 -16.47
N ARG A 403 12.53 1.88 -16.72
CA ARG A 403 13.05 1.26 -17.94
C ARG A 403 13.66 -0.09 -17.59
N VAL A 404 13.35 -1.11 -18.37
CA VAL A 404 13.86 -2.47 -18.19
C VAL A 404 14.45 -2.92 -19.51
N ILE A 405 15.66 -3.45 -19.49
CA ILE A 405 16.25 -4.15 -20.64
C ILE A 405 16.44 -5.60 -20.21
N THR A 406 15.87 -6.52 -20.98
CA THR A 406 15.98 -7.94 -20.68
C THR A 406 17.28 -8.53 -21.23
N ASP A 407 17.78 -9.57 -20.59
CA ASP A 407 18.89 -10.39 -21.07
C ASP A 407 18.43 -11.44 -22.10
N ALA A 408 19.34 -12.33 -22.49
CA ALA A 408 19.07 -13.41 -23.43
C ALA A 408 18.03 -14.44 -22.93
N SER A 409 17.74 -14.48 -21.62
CA SER A 409 16.72 -15.34 -21.01
C SER A 409 15.35 -14.68 -20.92
N GLY A 410 15.23 -13.41 -21.30
CA GLY A 410 13.99 -12.64 -21.12
C GLY A 410 13.77 -12.14 -19.69
N SER A 411 14.86 -12.02 -18.90
CA SER A 411 14.85 -11.50 -17.53
C SER A 411 15.49 -10.12 -17.47
N GLY A 412 14.97 -9.21 -16.65
CA GLY A 412 15.52 -7.86 -16.55
C GLY A 412 15.07 -7.13 -15.29
N SER A 413 15.82 -6.10 -14.90
CA SER A 413 15.46 -5.23 -13.77
C SER A 413 15.58 -3.76 -14.16
N GLY A 414 14.89 -2.90 -13.41
CA GLY A 414 14.88 -1.46 -13.63
C GLY A 414 14.62 -0.72 -12.34
N SER A 415 15.18 0.50 -12.22
CA SER A 415 14.96 1.38 -11.07
C SER A 415 14.99 2.84 -11.50
N THR A 416 14.18 3.66 -10.85
CA THR A 416 14.12 5.11 -11.07
C THR A 416 13.93 5.84 -9.75
N MET A 417 14.31 7.11 -9.71
CA MET A 417 14.10 7.99 -8.57
C MET A 417 13.37 9.25 -9.03
N SER A 418 12.25 9.55 -8.39
CA SER A 418 11.53 10.81 -8.50
C SER A 418 11.90 11.74 -7.33
N GLN A 419 12.06 13.02 -7.64
CA GLN A 419 12.32 14.09 -6.65
C GLN A 419 11.07 14.48 -5.85
N ALA A 420 9.95 13.80 -6.05
CA ALA A 420 8.70 14.02 -5.33
C ALA A 420 8.27 12.75 -4.60
N ILE A 421 7.54 12.94 -3.50
CA ILE A 421 6.86 11.86 -2.79
C ILE A 421 5.62 11.47 -3.60
N ALA A 422 5.54 10.21 -4.02
CA ALA A 422 4.37 9.67 -4.69
C ALA A 422 3.19 9.65 -3.72
N ARG A 423 2.04 10.13 -4.17
CA ARG A 423 0.82 10.15 -3.37
C ARG A 423 0.17 8.77 -3.29
N PRO A 424 -0.86 8.59 -2.44
CA PRO A 424 -1.57 7.32 -2.33
C PRO A 424 -2.29 6.89 -3.62
N GLU A 425 -2.50 7.78 -4.59
CA GLU A 425 -3.09 7.36 -5.87
C GLU A 425 -2.13 6.54 -6.73
N ALA A 426 -0.83 6.52 -6.45
CA ALA A 426 0.12 5.60 -7.06
C ALA A 426 -0.18 4.16 -6.60
N GLN A 427 -0.99 3.44 -7.38
CA GLN A 427 -1.62 2.18 -6.95
C GLN A 427 -1.11 0.95 -7.69
N SER A 428 -0.48 1.10 -8.86
CA SER A 428 0.14 -0.02 -9.57
C SER A 428 1.36 0.41 -10.40
N ILE A 429 2.18 -0.56 -10.80
CA ILE A 429 3.19 -0.44 -11.87
C ILE A 429 2.73 -1.31 -13.03
N VAL A 430 2.68 -0.72 -14.23
CA VAL A 430 2.32 -1.43 -15.46
C VAL A 430 3.53 -1.50 -16.38
N ILE A 431 3.76 -2.67 -16.99
CA ILE A 431 4.74 -2.87 -18.06
C ILE A 431 4.01 -2.90 -19.39
N HIS A 432 4.51 -2.15 -20.35
CA HIS A 432 3.92 -2.02 -21.68
C HIS A 432 4.74 -2.78 -22.73
N ASP A 433 4.04 -3.32 -23.72
CA ASP A 433 4.65 -3.89 -24.91
C ASP A 433 5.35 -2.78 -25.70
N PRO A 434 6.62 -2.98 -26.11
CA PRO A 434 7.37 -1.97 -26.84
C PRO A 434 6.82 -1.72 -28.26
N THR A 435 6.00 -2.62 -28.80
CA THR A 435 5.50 -2.52 -30.18
C THR A 435 4.36 -1.52 -30.30
N ASP A 436 3.43 -1.51 -29.34
CA ASP A 436 2.17 -0.76 -29.43
C ASP A 436 1.69 -0.14 -28.12
N GLY A 437 2.46 -0.27 -27.03
CA GLY A 437 2.09 0.24 -25.73
C GLY A 437 1.00 -0.56 -25.01
N GLY A 438 0.65 -1.76 -25.50
CA GLY A 438 -0.30 -2.65 -24.81
C GLY A 438 0.18 -3.00 -23.40
N ARG A 439 -0.69 -2.95 -22.40
CA ARG A 439 -0.35 -3.27 -21.00
C ARG A 439 -0.16 -4.77 -20.89
N ILE A 440 1.06 -5.29 -20.73
CA ILE A 440 1.34 -6.74 -20.76
C ILE A 440 1.51 -7.36 -19.37
N ALA A 441 1.89 -6.57 -18.39
CA ALA A 441 1.96 -7.01 -17.00
C ALA A 441 1.59 -5.86 -16.07
N CYS A 442 1.01 -6.19 -14.93
CA CYS A 442 0.65 -5.23 -13.91
C CYS A 442 0.99 -5.77 -12.53
N MET A 443 1.40 -4.87 -11.66
CA MET A 443 1.71 -5.15 -10.27
C MET A 443 1.06 -4.09 -9.39
N ASP A 444 0.32 -4.51 -8.39
CA ASP A 444 -0.24 -3.58 -7.43
C ASP A 444 0.81 -3.11 -6.40
N LEU A 445 0.65 -1.88 -5.88
CA LEU A 445 1.59 -1.20 -4.99
C LEU A 445 1.10 -1.06 -3.53
N TYR A 446 0.18 -1.93 -3.10
CA TYR A 446 -0.42 -1.85 -1.76
C TYR A 446 0.57 -2.16 -0.65
#